data_AF-A0A0S4QIL7-F1
#
_entry.id   AF-A0A0S4QIL7-F1
#
_cell.length_a   1.000
_cell.length_b   1.000
_cell.length_c   1.000
_cell.angle_alpha   90.00
_cell.angle_beta   90.00
_cell.angle_gamma   90.00
#
_symmetry.space_group_name_H-M   'P 1'
#
loop_
_entity.id
_entity.type
_entity.pdbx_description
1 polymer ?
#
loop_
_entity_poly.entity_id
_entity_poly.type
_entity_poly.pdbx_seq_one_letter_code
_entity_poly.pdbx_strand_id
1 'polypeptide(L)'
;MQERDPARRPILPGLAQRPAADAVDQDTAAGLGILVNRRRMLTFLGVGAASAGLAACGGSTDSTDSSGTGGATAASSNSAEIPEETAGPYPGDGSNGPDVLEQDGIIRSDIRSSFGDASGTAEGIPMTLELTITDLANSAAPFAGAAVYVWHCDRDGKYSLYSEGITGENYLRGVQVADESGVVRFTSIFPACYSGRWPHIHFEVYPDQSSITDSTKAIATSQVALPKEICDAAYTETGYEQSVTNLAQVTLDNDNVFGDDSAARQLGTVTGSATAGYQVSLTAGVDTTTAAGGGGQAAAAGGSEGSAEGGAGGGQPGGYGAPGGASGNGGGAPGGQPPSGAPGGQAGYGAPGGQPPSGAPGGQAPSA
;
A
#
# COMPACT_ATOMS: atom_id res chain seq x y z
N MET A 1 -83.02 -29.95 -35.41
CA MET A 1 -82.01 -30.97 -35.76
C MET A 1 -80.64 -30.44 -35.34
N GLN A 2 -79.77 -31.35 -34.87
CA GLN A 2 -78.40 -31.14 -34.33
C GLN A 2 -78.33 -30.46 -32.95
N GLU A 3 -77.96 -31.08 -31.82
CA GLU A 3 -76.94 -32.09 -31.47
C GLU A 3 -75.49 -31.54 -31.40
N ARG A 4 -74.81 -31.79 -30.25
CA ARG A 4 -73.36 -32.01 -30.02
C ARG A 4 -72.54 -31.02 -29.15
N ASP A 5 -72.10 -31.57 -28.01
CA ASP A 5 -70.82 -31.39 -27.26
C ASP A 5 -69.63 -31.98 -28.10
N PRO A 6 -68.31 -32.01 -27.76
CA PRO A 6 -67.45 -31.38 -26.71
C PRO A 6 -66.05 -30.85 -27.20
N ALA A 7 -65.22 -30.42 -26.23
CA ALA A 7 -63.73 -30.48 -26.17
C ALA A 7 -62.88 -29.35 -26.80
N ARG A 8 -61.91 -28.78 -26.03
CA ARG A 8 -60.49 -29.24 -25.96
C ARG A 8 -59.61 -28.28 -25.12
N ARG A 9 -58.79 -28.88 -24.24
CA ARG A 9 -57.60 -28.28 -23.62
C ARG A 9 -56.50 -27.99 -24.65
N PRO A 10 -55.55 -27.09 -24.35
CA PRO A 10 -54.16 -27.27 -24.72
C PRO A 10 -53.25 -27.53 -23.51
N ILE A 11 -52.16 -28.23 -23.81
CA ILE A 11 -51.11 -28.79 -22.95
C ILE A 11 -49.91 -27.82 -22.90
N LEU A 12 -49.16 -27.85 -21.78
CA LEU A 12 -47.90 -27.16 -21.43
C LEU A 12 -46.78 -27.29 -22.49
N PRO A 13 -45.71 -26.45 -22.50
CA PRO A 13 -44.53 -26.58 -21.58
C PRO A 13 -43.95 -25.20 -21.16
N GLY A 14 -43.02 -24.99 -20.23
CA GLY A 14 -42.18 -25.83 -19.38
C GLY A 14 -41.29 -24.86 -18.60
N LEU A 15 -41.16 -25.07 -17.29
CA LEU A 15 -40.30 -24.28 -16.40
C LEU A 15 -38.85 -24.75 -16.56
N ALA A 16 -37.96 -23.85 -16.99
CA ALA A 16 -36.52 -24.06 -16.92
C ALA A 16 -35.98 -23.40 -15.63
N GLN A 17 -35.42 -24.24 -14.78
CA GLN A 17 -34.73 -23.91 -13.54
C GLN A 17 -33.38 -23.25 -13.85
N ARG A 18 -33.00 -22.25 -13.04
CA ARG A 18 -31.68 -21.60 -13.08
C ARG A 18 -30.64 -22.54 -12.45
N PRO A 19 -29.46 -22.76 -13.06
CA PRO A 19 -28.37 -23.43 -12.37
C PRO A 19 -27.67 -22.46 -11.41
N ALA A 20 -27.29 -23.00 -10.25
CA ALA A 20 -26.46 -22.34 -9.24
C ALA A 20 -25.04 -22.11 -9.79
N ALA A 21 -24.44 -20.99 -9.43
CA ALA A 21 -23.06 -20.67 -9.77
C ALA A 21 -22.10 -21.50 -8.89
N ASP A 22 -21.16 -22.18 -9.54
CA ASP A 22 -20.07 -22.90 -8.92
C ASP A 22 -19.11 -21.93 -8.21
N ALA A 23 -18.71 -22.32 -7.00
CA ALA A 23 -17.66 -21.68 -6.23
C ALA A 23 -16.32 -21.85 -6.97
N VAL A 24 -15.65 -20.73 -7.25
CA VAL A 24 -14.28 -20.73 -7.79
C VAL A 24 -13.31 -20.70 -6.61
N ASP A 25 -12.76 -21.87 -6.31
CA ASP A 25 -11.58 -22.08 -5.49
C ASP A 25 -10.36 -21.50 -6.23
N GLN A 26 -9.67 -20.52 -5.65
CA GLN A 26 -8.43 -19.94 -6.17
C GLN A 26 -7.28 -20.28 -5.23
N ASP A 27 -6.94 -21.56 -5.17
CA ASP A 27 -5.68 -22.03 -4.63
C ASP A 27 -4.58 -21.76 -5.68
N THR A 28 -3.86 -20.64 -5.55
CA THR A 28 -2.70 -20.31 -6.40
C THR A 28 -1.41 -20.33 -5.60
N ALA A 29 -1.03 -21.54 -5.18
CA ALA A 29 0.35 -21.85 -4.83
C ALA A 29 1.04 -22.45 -6.06
N ALA A 30 1.67 -21.62 -6.90
CA ALA A 30 2.71 -22.06 -7.83
C ALA A 30 3.52 -20.89 -8.40
N GLY A 31 4.77 -20.79 -7.94
CA GLY A 31 5.93 -20.60 -8.82
C GLY A 31 6.16 -19.21 -9.39
N LEU A 32 6.98 -18.42 -8.70
CA LEU A 32 7.84 -17.45 -9.36
C LEU A 32 9.29 -17.74 -9.00
N GLY A 33 10.00 -18.25 -10.01
CA GLY A 33 11.43 -18.47 -9.98
C GLY A 33 12.17 -17.15 -9.82
N ILE A 34 13.31 -17.24 -9.14
CA ILE A 34 14.25 -16.16 -8.93
C ILE A 34 14.72 -15.61 -10.29
N LEU A 35 14.17 -14.47 -10.70
CA LEU A 35 14.73 -13.62 -11.76
C LEU A 35 15.72 -12.65 -11.09
N VAL A 36 16.93 -13.13 -10.82
CA VAL A 36 18.06 -12.26 -10.47
C VAL A 36 18.34 -11.37 -11.69
N ASN A 37 17.94 -10.10 -11.62
CA ASN A 37 18.30 -9.14 -12.64
C ASN A 37 19.81 -8.88 -12.60
N ARG A 38 20.42 -8.93 -13.78
CA ARG A 38 21.86 -8.84 -14.01
C ARG A 38 22.32 -7.39 -13.89
N ARG A 39 22.70 -6.95 -12.69
CA ARG A 39 23.52 -5.74 -12.50
C ARG A 39 24.45 -5.90 -11.30
N ARG A 40 25.40 -6.84 -11.43
CA ARG A 40 26.63 -6.85 -10.61
C ARG A 40 27.82 -6.62 -11.53
N MET A 41 28.19 -5.36 -11.68
CA MET A 41 29.49 -4.96 -12.22
C MET A 41 30.13 -3.96 -11.25
N LEU A 42 31.21 -4.45 -10.63
CA LEU A 42 32.42 -3.72 -10.25
C LEU A 42 32.31 -2.64 -9.16
N THR A 43 32.72 -2.99 -7.94
CA THR A 43 33.72 -2.22 -7.16
C THR A 43 34.33 -3.11 -6.07
N PHE A 44 35.55 -3.63 -6.31
CA PHE A 44 36.46 -4.11 -5.26
C PHE A 44 37.90 -3.76 -5.69
N LEU A 45 38.34 -2.54 -5.36
CA LEU A 45 39.72 -2.22 -4.99
C LEU A 45 39.64 -1.85 -3.50
N GLY A 46 40.45 -2.28 -2.56
CA GLY A 46 41.61 -3.16 -2.53
C GLY A 46 42.04 -3.23 -1.06
N VAL A 47 42.55 -4.38 -0.60
CA VAL A 47 43.10 -4.53 0.75
C VAL A 47 44.57 -4.92 0.64
N GLY A 48 45.41 -4.19 1.38
CA GLY A 48 46.78 -4.57 1.74
C GLY A 48 47.77 -3.41 1.59
N ALA A 49 48.70 -3.12 2.48
CA ALA A 49 48.98 -3.50 3.86
C ALA A 49 50.13 -2.58 4.35
N ALA A 50 50.24 -2.43 5.67
CA ALA A 50 51.47 -2.26 6.46
C ALA A 50 52.25 -0.90 6.53
N SER A 51 52.15 -0.32 7.74
CA SER A 51 53.22 0.14 8.66
C SER A 51 54.27 1.18 8.23
N ALA A 52 54.36 2.28 8.99
CA ALA A 52 55.53 2.64 9.82
C ALA A 52 55.26 3.93 10.62
N GLY A 53 55.52 3.91 11.92
CA GLY A 53 55.38 5.07 12.80
C GLY A 53 56.64 5.94 12.85
N LEU A 54 56.46 7.23 13.13
CA LEU A 54 57.44 8.10 13.76
C LEU A 54 56.70 9.09 14.66
N ALA A 55 56.98 9.00 15.96
CA ALA A 55 56.65 10.02 16.93
C ALA A 55 57.68 11.16 16.83
N ALA A 56 57.22 12.41 16.85
CA ALA A 56 58.05 13.57 17.16
C ALA A 56 57.24 14.56 18.00
N CYS A 57 57.70 14.77 19.23
CA CYS A 57 57.24 15.80 20.15
C CYS A 57 57.84 17.16 19.76
N GLY A 58 57.12 18.25 20.03
CA GLY A 58 57.70 19.60 20.01
C GLY A 58 56.63 20.67 20.12
N GLY A 59 56.34 21.12 21.34
CA GLY A 59 55.36 22.18 21.61
C GLY A 59 55.93 23.59 21.47
N SER A 60 55.05 24.59 21.46
CA SER A 60 54.98 25.68 22.44
C SER A 60 54.02 26.81 22.00
N THR A 61 53.26 27.30 23.00
CA THR A 61 52.81 28.69 23.27
C THR A 61 51.65 29.35 22.51
N ASP A 62 50.52 29.43 23.24
CA ASP A 62 49.74 30.62 23.65
C ASP A 62 49.09 31.58 22.63
N SER A 63 47.74 31.67 22.65
CA SER A 63 47.00 32.73 23.38
C SER A 63 45.48 32.77 23.06
N THR A 64 44.68 32.57 24.11
CA THR A 64 43.40 33.22 24.48
C THR A 64 42.32 33.66 23.45
N ASP A 65 41.15 33.00 23.60
CA ASP A 65 39.82 33.53 23.98
C ASP A 65 38.99 34.36 22.99
N SER A 66 37.84 33.83 22.54
CA SER A 66 36.50 34.28 23.00
C SER A 66 35.33 33.68 22.19
N SER A 67 34.38 33.12 22.96
CA SER A 67 32.91 33.08 22.79
C SER A 67 32.24 32.93 21.41
N GLY A 68 31.50 31.83 21.28
CA GLY A 68 30.08 31.86 20.92
C GLY A 68 29.74 31.85 19.44
N THR A 69 29.25 30.72 18.93
CA THR A 69 27.98 30.60 18.21
C THR A 69 27.60 29.13 18.23
N GLY A 70 26.36 28.81 18.64
CA GLY A 70 25.80 27.48 18.46
C GLY A 70 25.79 27.15 16.98
N GLY A 71 26.76 26.35 16.54
CA GLY A 71 26.71 25.72 15.24
C GLY A 71 25.59 24.70 15.28
N ALA A 72 24.42 25.09 14.75
CA ALA A 72 23.48 24.11 14.24
C ALA A 72 24.29 23.15 13.38
N THR A 73 24.42 21.91 13.84
CA THR A 73 24.90 20.82 13.01
C THR A 73 23.98 20.79 11.80
N ALA A 74 24.45 21.35 10.68
CA ALA A 74 23.80 21.21 9.40
C ALA A 74 23.55 19.72 9.24
N ALA A 75 22.28 19.32 9.28
CA ALA A 75 21.89 18.00 8.84
C ALA A 75 22.50 17.84 7.47
N SER A 76 23.35 16.83 7.29
CA SER A 76 23.86 16.47 5.99
C SER A 76 22.65 16.30 5.09
N SER A 77 22.42 17.28 4.20
CA SER A 77 21.45 17.14 3.14
C SER A 77 21.86 15.89 2.39
N ASN A 78 21.10 14.81 2.55
CA ASN A 78 21.20 13.68 1.66
C ASN A 78 20.70 14.20 0.31
N SER A 79 21.59 14.86 -0.45
CA SER A 79 21.34 15.46 -1.76
C SER A 79 21.27 14.40 -2.86
N ALA A 80 20.85 13.20 -2.49
CA ALA A 80 20.69 12.10 -3.42
C ALA A 80 19.22 12.00 -3.80
N GLU A 81 19.00 11.62 -5.04
CA GLU A 81 17.67 11.34 -5.58
C GLU A 81 17.00 10.24 -4.76
N ILE A 82 15.72 10.44 -4.47
CA ILE A 82 14.88 9.40 -3.88
C ILE A 82 14.77 8.25 -4.90
N PRO A 83 14.94 6.99 -4.49
CA PRO A 83 14.73 5.86 -5.39
C PRO A 83 13.32 5.86 -5.96
N GLU A 84 13.23 5.69 -7.28
CA GLU A 84 11.98 5.51 -8.01
C GLU A 84 11.43 4.11 -7.76
N GLU A 85 10.19 4.03 -7.28
CA GLU A 85 9.48 2.78 -6.99
C GLU A 85 8.19 2.66 -7.77
N THR A 86 7.61 1.47 -7.73
CA THR A 86 6.26 1.26 -8.21
C THR A 86 5.24 2.01 -7.35
N ALA A 87 4.22 2.60 -8.01
CA ALA A 87 2.97 3.00 -7.36
C ALA A 87 2.21 1.79 -6.78
N GLY A 88 2.59 0.57 -7.19
CA GLY A 88 1.88 -0.64 -6.84
C GLY A 88 0.48 -0.67 -7.46
N PRO A 89 -0.34 -1.65 -7.06
CA PRO A 89 -1.64 -1.85 -7.68
C PRO A 89 -2.76 -0.97 -7.10
N TYR A 90 -2.48 -0.11 -6.12
CA TYR A 90 -3.52 0.61 -5.36
C TYR A 90 -3.43 2.16 -5.34
N PRO A 91 -2.94 2.85 -6.40
CA PRO A 91 -2.93 4.31 -6.42
C PRO A 91 -4.35 4.87 -6.58
N GLY A 92 -4.58 6.14 -6.26
CA GLY A 92 -5.88 6.79 -6.43
C GLY A 92 -5.91 7.78 -7.60
N ASP A 93 -4.97 7.67 -8.53
CA ASP A 93 -4.60 8.66 -9.55
C ASP A 93 -5.16 8.32 -10.95
N GLY A 94 -6.06 7.35 -11.03
CA GLY A 94 -6.64 6.86 -12.29
C GLY A 94 -5.74 5.92 -13.10
N SER A 95 -4.45 5.76 -12.75
CA SER A 95 -3.52 4.91 -13.51
C SER A 95 -3.88 3.42 -13.45
N ASN A 96 -4.61 3.00 -12.41
CA ASN A 96 -5.06 1.62 -12.22
C ASN A 96 -6.55 1.53 -11.81
N GLY A 97 -7.41 2.34 -12.43
CA GLY A 97 -8.87 2.26 -12.29
C GLY A 97 -9.48 3.40 -11.48
N PRO A 98 -9.56 3.31 -10.13
CA PRO A 98 -10.02 4.40 -9.28
C PRO A 98 -9.25 5.72 -9.46
N ASP A 99 -9.99 6.82 -9.50
CA ASP A 99 -9.44 8.18 -9.54
C ASP A 99 -10.15 9.06 -8.50
N VAL A 100 -9.41 9.42 -7.45
CA VAL A 100 -9.82 10.37 -6.42
C VAL A 100 -9.04 11.68 -6.50
N LEU A 101 -8.04 11.80 -7.38
CA LEU A 101 -7.23 13.01 -7.54
C LEU A 101 -8.01 14.10 -8.28
N GLU A 102 -9.02 13.72 -9.06
CA GLU A 102 -9.98 14.66 -9.67
C GLU A 102 -11.11 15.11 -8.72
N GLN A 103 -11.23 14.53 -7.53
CA GLN A 103 -12.37 14.76 -6.65
C GLN A 103 -12.16 15.95 -5.70
N ASP A 104 -13.22 16.73 -5.51
CA ASP A 104 -13.26 17.77 -4.47
C ASP A 104 -13.00 17.16 -3.08
N GLY A 105 -12.07 17.75 -2.35
CA GLY A 105 -11.69 17.31 -1.01
C GLY A 105 -10.43 16.45 -0.95
N ILE A 106 -9.84 16.03 -2.07
CA ILE A 106 -8.57 15.28 -2.05
C ILE A 106 -7.38 16.10 -1.54
N ILE A 107 -7.42 17.43 -1.72
CA ILE A 107 -6.40 18.33 -1.19
C ILE A 107 -6.72 18.58 0.29
N ARG A 108 -5.98 17.90 1.17
CA ARG A 108 -6.30 17.81 2.60
C ARG A 108 -5.09 17.36 3.41
N SER A 109 -5.03 17.79 4.66
CA SER A 109 -3.99 17.37 5.61
C SER A 109 -4.40 16.17 6.47
N ASP A 110 -5.64 16.13 6.99
CA ASP A 110 -6.12 14.96 7.74
C ASP A 110 -6.75 13.96 6.78
N ILE A 111 -6.12 12.80 6.60
CA ILE A 111 -6.55 11.77 5.66
C ILE A 111 -7.27 10.60 6.34
N ARG A 112 -7.57 10.65 7.65
CA ARG A 112 -8.14 9.50 8.37
C ARG A 112 -9.58 9.17 7.97
N SER A 113 -10.35 10.17 7.57
CA SER A 113 -11.76 10.01 7.18
C SER A 113 -11.94 10.09 5.67
N SER A 114 -12.89 9.33 5.14
CA SER A 114 -13.37 9.45 3.77
C SER A 114 -14.00 10.82 3.52
N PHE A 115 -14.24 11.13 2.24
CA PHE A 115 -14.82 12.39 1.77
C PHE A 115 -15.75 12.16 0.58
N GLY A 116 -16.47 13.21 0.17
CA GLY A 116 -17.49 13.13 -0.86
C GLY A 116 -18.70 12.32 -0.38
N ASP A 117 -19.11 11.33 -1.17
CA ASP A 117 -20.22 10.43 -0.83
C ASP A 117 -19.84 9.33 0.19
N ALA A 118 -18.54 9.11 0.40
CA ALA A 118 -18.00 8.16 1.36
C ALA A 118 -17.87 8.78 2.77
N SER A 119 -17.93 7.96 3.82
CA SER A 119 -18.00 8.48 5.21
C SER A 119 -17.24 7.66 6.25
N GLY A 120 -16.60 6.55 5.86
CA GLY A 120 -15.78 5.74 6.73
C GLY A 120 -14.62 6.51 7.34
N THR A 121 -14.13 6.05 8.48
CA THR A 121 -12.92 6.58 9.12
C THR A 121 -12.03 5.41 9.49
N ALA A 122 -10.77 5.47 9.05
CA ALA A 122 -9.79 4.45 9.36
C ALA A 122 -9.43 4.48 10.85
N GLU A 123 -9.51 3.32 11.50
CA GLU A 123 -9.05 3.14 12.88
C GLU A 123 -7.57 2.75 12.88
N GLY A 124 -6.81 3.23 13.87
CA GLY A 124 -5.41 2.86 14.05
C GLY A 124 -4.68 3.81 14.99
N ILE A 125 -3.39 3.55 15.20
CA ILE A 125 -2.52 4.40 16.00
C ILE A 125 -2.36 5.75 15.29
N PRO A 126 -2.60 6.91 15.93
CA PRO A 126 -2.41 8.21 15.29
C PRO A 126 -0.99 8.39 14.78
N MET A 127 -0.87 8.97 13.58
CA MET A 127 0.42 9.26 12.96
C MET A 127 0.39 10.65 12.32
N THR A 128 1.45 11.44 12.49
CA THR A 128 1.75 12.55 11.57
C THR A 128 2.84 12.13 10.62
N LEU A 129 2.60 12.26 9.31
CA LEU A 129 3.62 12.12 8.29
C LEU A 129 4.10 13.50 7.85
N GLU A 130 5.42 13.68 7.81
CA GLU A 130 6.08 14.87 7.28
C GLU A 130 7.05 14.48 6.16
N LEU A 131 6.84 15.01 4.96
CA LEU A 131 7.76 14.84 3.85
C LEU A 131 8.39 16.19 3.52
N THR A 132 9.71 16.23 3.42
CA THR A 132 10.45 17.39 2.92
C THR A 132 10.90 17.10 1.50
N ILE A 133 10.37 17.83 0.53
CA ILE A 133 10.69 17.68 -0.88
C ILE A 133 11.74 18.71 -1.27
N THR A 134 12.84 18.25 -1.88
CA THR A 134 13.90 19.13 -2.40
C THR A 134 14.08 18.93 -3.90
N ASP A 135 14.40 20.01 -4.61
CA ASP A 135 14.68 20.01 -6.04
C ASP A 135 16.19 19.91 -6.28
N LEU A 136 16.65 18.73 -6.70
CA LEU A 136 18.06 18.45 -6.96
C LEU A 136 18.59 19.20 -8.19
N ALA A 137 17.73 19.49 -9.17
CA ALA A 137 18.08 20.30 -10.33
C ALA A 137 18.37 21.77 -9.94
N ASN A 138 17.82 22.21 -8.80
CA ASN A 138 18.02 23.53 -8.23
C ASN A 138 18.83 23.49 -6.93
N SER A 139 19.97 22.79 -6.94
CA SER A 139 20.93 22.73 -5.81
C SER A 139 20.33 22.18 -4.51
N ALA A 140 19.40 21.22 -4.61
CA ALA A 140 18.65 20.65 -3.48
C ALA A 140 17.89 21.71 -2.65
N ALA A 141 17.46 22.80 -3.29
CA ALA A 141 16.61 23.79 -2.65
C ALA A 141 15.23 23.20 -2.28
N PRO A 142 14.55 23.74 -1.26
CA PRO A 142 13.17 23.34 -0.97
C PRO A 142 12.25 23.47 -2.19
N PHE A 143 11.47 22.43 -2.49
CA PHE A 143 10.59 22.41 -3.66
C PHE A 143 9.21 22.97 -3.33
N ALA A 144 9.15 24.28 -3.05
CA ALA A 144 7.90 24.97 -2.76
C ALA A 144 6.92 24.88 -3.94
N GLY A 145 5.65 24.59 -3.64
CA GLY A 145 4.59 24.49 -4.64
C GLY A 145 4.42 23.12 -5.30
N ALA A 146 5.36 22.18 -5.11
CA ALA A 146 5.18 20.79 -5.53
C ALA A 146 3.97 20.16 -4.83
N ALA A 147 3.16 19.40 -5.55
CA ALA A 147 2.03 18.67 -4.97
C ALA A 147 2.44 17.24 -4.65
N VAL A 148 2.13 16.77 -3.45
CA VAL A 148 2.49 15.42 -2.98
C VAL A 148 1.22 14.64 -2.69
N TYR A 149 1.00 13.57 -3.44
CA TYR A 149 -0.06 12.59 -3.18
C TYR A 149 0.47 11.49 -2.27
N VAL A 150 -0.27 11.14 -1.23
CA VAL A 150 0.08 10.06 -0.28
C VAL A 150 -1.07 9.06 -0.19
N TRP A 151 -0.72 7.77 -0.13
CA TRP A 151 -1.66 6.70 0.23
C TRP A 151 -1.00 5.54 0.95
N HIS A 152 -1.76 4.83 1.79
CA HIS A 152 -1.30 3.61 2.45
C HIS A 152 -2.48 2.72 2.88
N CYS A 153 -2.17 1.50 3.34
CA CYS A 153 -3.16 0.58 3.88
C CYS A 153 -3.65 0.99 5.28
N ASP A 154 -4.84 0.54 5.65
CA ASP A 154 -5.37 0.65 7.01
C ASP A 154 -4.67 -0.33 7.99
N ARG A 155 -5.12 -0.35 9.25
CA ARG A 155 -4.56 -1.24 10.28
C ARG A 155 -4.79 -2.74 10.01
N ASP A 156 -5.74 -3.09 9.14
CA ASP A 156 -6.02 -4.46 8.73
C ASP A 156 -5.21 -4.86 7.47
N GLY A 157 -4.41 -3.94 6.93
CA GLY A 157 -3.62 -4.16 5.71
C GLY A 157 -4.42 -4.00 4.41
N LYS A 158 -5.58 -3.33 4.46
CA LYS A 158 -6.46 -3.11 3.32
C LYS A 158 -6.28 -1.71 2.73
N TYR A 159 -6.45 -1.59 1.42
CA TYR A 159 -6.44 -0.31 0.72
C TYR A 159 -7.87 0.12 0.39
N SER A 160 -8.26 1.32 0.84
CA SER A 160 -9.49 1.99 0.42
C SER A 160 -9.56 2.05 -1.12
N LEU A 161 -10.76 2.09 -1.71
CA LEU A 161 -11.03 1.95 -3.15
C LEU A 161 -10.83 0.54 -3.75
N TYR A 162 -10.03 -0.33 -3.13
CA TYR A 162 -9.59 -1.58 -3.75
C TYR A 162 -9.98 -2.84 -2.98
N SER A 163 -9.77 -2.85 -1.68
CA SER A 163 -9.96 -4.06 -0.87
C SER A 163 -11.42 -4.34 -0.60
N GLU A 164 -11.79 -5.62 -0.60
CA GLU A 164 -13.15 -6.06 -0.31
C GLU A 164 -13.65 -5.52 1.03
N GLY A 165 -14.87 -4.99 1.02
CA GLY A 165 -15.52 -4.36 2.17
C GLY A 165 -15.23 -2.86 2.33
N ILE A 166 -14.24 -2.31 1.61
CA ILE A 166 -13.87 -0.88 1.68
C ILE A 166 -13.65 -0.24 0.29
N THR A 167 -14.16 -0.88 -0.77
CA THR A 167 -14.07 -0.35 -2.16
C THR A 167 -14.84 0.97 -2.34
N GLY A 168 -15.84 1.24 -1.51
CA GLY A 168 -16.58 2.50 -1.50
C GLY A 168 -15.97 3.59 -0.62
N GLU A 169 -14.85 3.33 0.05
CA GLU A 169 -14.18 4.29 0.93
C GLU A 169 -12.95 4.90 0.26
N ASN A 170 -12.56 6.10 0.67
CA ASN A 170 -11.41 6.84 0.11
C ASN A 170 -10.53 7.50 1.20
N TYR A 171 -10.64 7.07 2.46
CA TYR A 171 -9.70 7.45 3.51
C TYR A 171 -8.26 7.02 3.20
N LEU A 172 -7.33 7.55 3.99
CA LEU A 172 -5.88 7.32 3.93
C LEU A 172 -5.27 7.64 2.56
N ARG A 173 -5.88 8.62 1.88
CA ARG A 173 -5.47 9.18 0.60
C ARG A 173 -5.58 10.70 0.69
N GLY A 174 -4.56 11.42 0.26
CA GLY A 174 -4.62 12.88 0.27
C GLY A 174 -3.46 13.54 -0.46
N VAL A 175 -3.72 14.76 -0.91
CA VAL A 175 -2.75 15.63 -1.57
C VAL A 175 -2.49 16.84 -0.68
N GLN A 176 -1.22 17.22 -0.55
CA GLN A 176 -0.80 18.49 0.04
C GLN A 176 0.15 19.20 -0.93
N VAL A 177 0.14 20.53 -0.88
CA VAL A 177 1.10 21.35 -1.62
C VAL A 177 2.23 21.73 -0.67
N ALA A 178 3.47 21.49 -1.08
CA ALA A 178 4.66 21.79 -0.30
C ALA A 178 4.79 23.30 -0.03
N ASP A 179 5.07 23.65 1.22
CA ASP A 179 5.24 25.04 1.64
C ASP A 179 6.59 25.65 1.19
N GLU A 180 6.90 26.87 1.62
CA GLU A 180 8.17 27.55 1.29
C GLU A 180 9.42 26.79 1.77
N SER A 181 9.28 25.88 2.74
CA SER A 181 10.33 25.00 3.23
C SER A 181 10.31 23.63 2.54
N GLY A 182 9.48 23.44 1.51
CA GLY A 182 9.35 22.18 0.78
C GLY A 182 8.59 21.12 1.58
N VAL A 183 7.88 21.50 2.63
CA VAL A 183 7.30 20.54 3.58
C VAL A 183 5.81 20.31 3.28
N VAL A 184 5.40 19.05 3.30
CA VAL A 184 4.00 18.62 3.42
C VAL A 184 3.79 17.85 4.72
N ARG A 185 2.61 18.01 5.32
CA ARG A 185 2.23 17.33 6.56
C ARG A 185 0.85 16.71 6.45
N PHE A 186 0.74 15.45 6.86
CA PHE A 186 -0.51 14.70 6.90
C PHE A 186 -0.79 14.17 8.31
N THR A 187 -2.04 14.27 8.75
CA THR A 187 -2.56 13.52 9.91
C THR A 187 -3.20 12.24 9.41
N SER A 188 -2.74 11.10 9.90
CA SER A 188 -3.14 9.77 9.46
C SER A 188 -3.11 8.75 10.61
N ILE A 189 -3.11 7.47 10.26
CA ILE A 189 -2.82 6.35 11.16
C ILE A 189 -1.54 5.62 10.74
N PHE A 190 -0.90 4.92 11.66
CA PHE A 190 0.24 4.06 11.36
C PHE A 190 -0.21 2.84 10.52
N PRO A 191 0.41 2.55 9.36
CA PRO A 191 -0.04 1.46 8.48
C PRO A 191 0.31 0.07 9.04
N ALA A 192 -0.46 -0.92 8.62
CA ALA A 192 -0.22 -2.32 8.91
C ALA A 192 0.96 -2.90 8.11
N CYS A 193 1.34 -4.13 8.47
CA CYS A 193 2.09 -5.02 7.59
C CYS A 193 1.10 -5.96 6.90
N TYR A 194 0.92 -5.85 5.60
CA TYR A 194 0.17 -6.85 4.83
C TYR A 194 1.13 -7.91 4.25
N SER A 195 0.58 -9.03 3.79
CA SER A 195 1.39 -10.19 3.38
C SER A 195 2.34 -9.85 2.23
N GLY A 196 3.61 -10.24 2.38
CA GLY A 196 4.63 -10.17 1.34
C GLY A 196 5.26 -8.80 1.10
N ARG A 197 4.94 -7.77 1.90
CA ARG A 197 5.49 -6.41 1.76
C ARG A 197 5.90 -5.83 3.10
N TRP A 198 7.05 -5.16 3.14
CA TRP A 198 7.51 -4.39 4.30
C TRP A 198 6.54 -3.23 4.59
N PRO A 199 6.28 -2.83 5.85
CA PRO A 199 5.39 -1.69 6.15
C PRO A 199 5.83 -0.39 5.50
N HIS A 200 4.92 0.25 4.75
CA HIS A 200 5.23 1.42 3.94
C HIS A 200 4.08 2.41 3.77
N ILE A 201 4.44 3.61 3.33
CA ILE A 201 3.53 4.66 2.89
C ILE A 201 3.95 5.07 1.48
N HIS A 202 3.05 5.03 0.50
CA HIS A 202 3.36 5.48 -0.84
C HIS A 202 3.27 7.00 -0.95
N PHE A 203 4.05 7.56 -1.87
CA PHE A 203 3.83 8.91 -2.33
C PHE A 203 4.21 9.12 -3.79
N GLU A 204 3.57 10.10 -4.39
CA GLU A 204 3.92 10.66 -5.70
C GLU A 204 4.14 12.16 -5.54
N VAL A 205 5.14 12.68 -6.26
CA VAL A 205 5.41 14.11 -6.35
C VAL A 205 5.02 14.57 -7.74
N TYR A 206 4.26 15.64 -7.82
CA TYR A 206 3.86 16.35 -9.03
C TYR A 206 4.49 17.75 -9.01
N PRO A 207 4.80 18.33 -10.18
CA PRO A 207 5.46 19.64 -10.25
C PRO A 207 4.61 20.76 -9.65
N ASP A 208 3.27 20.61 -9.70
CA ASP A 208 2.31 21.53 -9.10
C ASP A 208 0.95 20.85 -8.88
N GLN A 209 0.05 21.55 -8.18
CA GLN A 209 -1.31 21.09 -7.91
C GLN A 209 -2.13 20.82 -9.17
N SER A 210 -1.93 21.59 -10.25
CA SER A 210 -2.74 21.42 -11.47
C SER A 210 -2.38 20.15 -12.24
N SER A 211 -1.23 19.57 -11.94
CA SER A 211 -0.72 18.37 -12.59
C SER A 211 -1.24 17.06 -11.97
N ILE A 212 -1.88 17.10 -10.79
CA ILE A 212 -2.31 15.88 -10.07
C ILE A 212 -3.41 15.10 -10.78
N THR A 213 -4.15 15.72 -11.71
CA THR A 213 -5.21 15.05 -12.48
C THR A 213 -4.69 14.32 -13.73
N ASP A 214 -3.37 14.24 -13.90
CA ASP A 214 -2.72 13.48 -14.96
C ASP A 214 -1.58 12.68 -14.32
N SER A 215 -1.83 11.40 -14.03
CA SER A 215 -0.85 10.49 -13.42
C SER A 215 0.47 10.40 -14.19
N THR A 216 0.49 10.73 -15.49
CA THR A 216 1.73 10.77 -16.27
C THR A 216 2.62 11.98 -15.96
N LYS A 217 2.15 12.92 -15.14
CA LYS A 217 2.88 14.11 -14.68
C LYS A 217 3.58 13.92 -13.34
N ALA A 218 3.44 12.76 -12.69
CA ALA A 218 4.27 12.44 -11.55
C ALA A 218 5.75 12.55 -11.97
N ILE A 219 6.53 13.31 -11.20
CA ILE A 219 7.97 13.53 -11.39
C ILE A 219 8.82 12.67 -10.45
N ALA A 220 8.19 12.04 -9.46
CA ALA A 220 8.76 10.97 -8.65
C ALA A 220 7.63 10.11 -8.07
N THR A 221 7.83 8.79 -8.03
CA THR A 221 6.96 7.84 -7.32
C THR A 221 7.85 7.04 -6.38
N SER A 222 7.55 7.04 -5.09
CA SER A 222 8.37 6.30 -4.13
C SER A 222 7.56 5.86 -2.91
N GLN A 223 8.25 5.27 -1.94
CA GLN A 223 7.65 4.72 -0.73
C GLN A 223 8.51 5.05 0.48
N VAL A 224 7.87 5.39 1.60
CA VAL A 224 8.52 5.52 2.91
C VAL A 224 8.50 4.15 3.58
N ALA A 225 9.67 3.55 3.83
CA ALA A 225 9.77 2.35 4.65
C ALA A 225 9.75 2.71 6.14
N LEU A 226 9.12 1.88 6.97
CA LEU A 226 9.03 2.13 8.42
C LEU A 226 10.07 1.29 9.21
N PRO A 227 10.74 1.86 10.24
CA PRO A 227 11.74 1.12 11.01
C PRO A 227 11.16 -0.08 11.75
N LYS A 228 11.91 -1.18 11.74
CA LYS A 228 11.44 -2.47 12.27
C LYS A 228 11.02 -2.37 13.73
N GLU A 229 11.83 -1.72 14.56
CA GLU A 229 11.61 -1.56 15.99
C GLU A 229 10.32 -0.80 16.30
N ILE A 230 9.93 0.12 15.41
CA ILE A 230 8.70 0.90 15.53
C ILE A 230 7.51 0.05 15.09
N CYS A 231 7.65 -0.70 13.99
CA CYS A 231 6.63 -1.66 13.56
C CYS A 231 6.37 -2.73 14.64
N ASP A 232 7.43 -3.31 15.23
CA ASP A 232 7.33 -4.27 16.32
C ASP A 232 6.56 -3.69 17.52
N ALA A 233 6.82 -2.42 17.88
CA ALA A 233 6.13 -1.74 18.97
C ALA A 233 4.67 -1.35 18.62
N ALA A 234 4.40 -0.91 17.40
CA ALA A 234 3.06 -0.57 16.94
C ALA A 234 2.15 -1.80 16.89
N TYR A 235 2.67 -2.94 16.41
CA TYR A 235 1.87 -4.13 16.17
C TYR A 235 1.54 -4.94 17.42
N THR A 236 1.94 -4.47 18.61
CA THR A 236 1.43 -4.99 19.88
C THR A 236 0.05 -4.43 20.23
N GLU A 237 -0.38 -3.35 19.59
CA GLU A 237 -1.70 -2.75 19.83
C GLU A 237 -2.84 -3.57 19.20
N THR A 238 -4.02 -3.47 19.81
CA THR A 238 -5.24 -4.14 19.32
C THR A 238 -5.59 -3.69 17.91
N GLY A 239 -5.91 -4.65 17.04
CA GLY A 239 -6.26 -4.43 15.64
C GLY A 239 -5.09 -4.56 14.67
N TYR A 240 -3.86 -4.77 15.14
CA TYR A 240 -2.68 -5.01 14.30
C TYR A 240 -2.19 -6.47 14.36
N GLU A 241 -2.95 -7.41 14.93
CA GLU A 241 -2.50 -8.78 15.19
C GLU A 241 -2.03 -9.51 13.92
N GLN A 242 -2.68 -9.25 12.77
CA GLN A 242 -2.26 -9.82 11.49
C GLN A 242 -0.88 -9.29 11.05
N SER A 243 -0.55 -8.05 11.39
CA SER A 243 0.73 -7.43 11.07
C SER A 243 1.90 -8.12 11.74
N VAL A 244 1.72 -8.65 12.96
CA VAL A 244 2.75 -9.43 13.67
C VAL A 244 3.14 -10.67 12.85
N THR A 245 2.14 -11.38 12.32
CA THR A 245 2.37 -12.60 11.54
C THR A 245 3.03 -12.28 10.20
N ASN A 246 2.58 -11.22 9.52
CA ASN A 246 3.10 -10.82 8.22
C ASN A 246 4.54 -10.28 8.32
N LEU A 247 4.83 -9.44 9.33
CA LEU A 247 6.15 -8.86 9.53
C LEU A 247 7.21 -9.93 9.82
N ALA A 248 6.84 -11.03 10.48
CA ALA A 248 7.73 -12.15 10.73
C ALA A 248 8.20 -12.88 9.44
N GLN A 249 7.55 -12.62 8.30
CA GLN A 249 7.83 -13.28 7.02
C GLN A 249 8.62 -12.40 6.04
N VAL A 250 8.83 -11.12 6.35
CA VAL A 250 9.46 -10.14 5.47
C VAL A 250 10.59 -9.40 6.18
N THR A 251 11.60 -9.02 5.42
CA THR A 251 12.72 -8.15 5.81
C THR A 251 12.90 -7.11 4.73
N LEU A 252 13.48 -5.95 5.03
CA LEU A 252 13.86 -4.98 3.99
C LEU A 252 14.63 -5.65 2.84
N ASP A 253 15.60 -6.52 3.15
CA ASP A 253 16.43 -7.23 2.17
C ASP A 253 15.67 -8.21 1.25
N ASN A 254 14.47 -8.66 1.64
CA ASN A 254 13.69 -9.63 0.88
C ASN A 254 12.37 -9.06 0.34
N ASP A 255 12.06 -7.81 0.68
CA ASP A 255 10.97 -7.05 0.07
C ASP A 255 11.34 -6.74 -1.39
N ASN A 256 10.36 -6.87 -2.28
CA ASN A 256 10.58 -6.71 -3.71
C ASN A 256 10.69 -5.25 -4.19
N VAL A 257 10.46 -4.28 -3.30
CA VAL A 257 10.62 -2.85 -3.53
C VAL A 257 11.92 -2.38 -2.86
N PHE A 258 12.08 -2.64 -1.56
CA PHE A 258 13.23 -2.11 -0.80
C PHE A 258 14.50 -2.99 -0.82
N GLY A 259 14.44 -4.21 -1.35
CA GLY A 259 15.51 -5.19 -1.19
C GLY A 259 16.79 -4.93 -2.00
N ASP A 260 16.81 -3.93 -2.88
CA ASP A 260 17.98 -3.56 -3.66
C ASP A 260 19.02 -2.79 -2.84
N ASP A 261 18.60 -1.94 -1.91
CA ASP A 261 19.46 -1.18 -1.01
C ASP A 261 19.04 -1.20 0.48
N SER A 262 18.04 -2.01 0.82
CA SER A 262 17.45 -2.11 2.16
C SER A 262 16.80 -0.80 2.63
N ALA A 263 16.13 -0.09 1.73
CA ALA A 263 15.51 1.23 1.94
C ALA A 263 16.50 2.29 2.47
N ALA A 264 17.77 2.25 2.07
CA ALA A 264 18.81 3.13 2.61
C ALA A 264 18.48 4.63 2.46
N ARG A 265 17.64 4.97 1.48
CA ARG A 265 17.18 6.34 1.20
C ARG A 265 15.69 6.58 1.48
N GLN A 266 14.96 5.53 1.85
CA GLN A 266 13.51 5.54 2.01
C GLN A 266 13.06 5.23 3.44
N LEU A 267 13.98 4.80 4.31
CA LEU A 267 13.70 4.53 5.71
C LEU A 267 13.37 5.83 6.44
N GLY A 268 12.10 5.97 6.85
CA GLY A 268 11.62 7.13 7.60
C GLY A 268 12.26 7.20 8.98
N THR A 269 12.51 8.42 9.45
CA THR A 269 12.79 8.66 10.87
C THR A 269 11.47 8.69 11.62
N VAL A 270 11.35 7.90 12.68
CA VAL A 270 10.10 7.82 13.46
C VAL A 270 10.36 8.07 14.93
N THR A 271 9.53 8.91 15.52
CA THR A 271 9.53 9.22 16.97
C THR A 271 8.12 9.09 17.54
N GLY A 272 8.00 9.08 18.86
CA GLY A 272 6.73 8.92 19.56
C GLY A 272 6.51 7.50 20.05
N SER A 273 5.24 7.12 20.24
CA SER A 273 4.85 5.80 20.74
C SER A 273 3.43 5.45 20.32
N ALA A 274 3.07 4.18 20.43
CA ALA A 274 1.72 3.71 20.10
C ALA A 274 0.61 4.45 20.88
N THR A 275 0.87 4.85 22.13
CA THR A 275 -0.12 5.58 22.95
C THR A 275 -0.17 7.07 22.62
N ALA A 276 0.96 7.71 22.33
CA ALA A 276 1.03 9.15 22.05
C ALA A 276 0.79 9.49 20.57
N GLY A 277 0.89 8.49 19.70
CA GLY A 277 1.00 8.64 18.26
C GLY A 277 2.45 8.73 17.80
N TYR A 278 2.66 8.47 16.50
CA TYR A 278 3.96 8.50 15.86
C TYR A 278 4.14 9.74 14.98
N GLN A 279 5.35 10.28 14.94
CA GLN A 279 5.77 11.28 13.96
C GLN A 279 6.75 10.60 13.01
N VAL A 280 6.36 10.46 11.74
CA VAL A 280 7.17 9.89 10.67
C VAL A 280 7.68 11.01 9.78
N SER A 281 8.98 11.04 9.51
CA SER A 281 9.58 12.05 8.62
C SER A 281 10.57 11.46 7.62
N LEU A 282 10.55 11.95 6.38
CA LEU A 282 11.52 11.63 5.34
C LEU A 282 11.84 12.87 4.49
N THR A 283 13.10 13.05 4.10
CA THR A 283 13.50 14.02 3.07
C THR A 283 13.65 13.28 1.74
N ALA A 284 12.91 13.72 0.72
CA ALA A 284 12.94 13.16 -0.62
C ALA A 284 13.53 14.19 -1.59
N GLY A 285 14.73 13.91 -2.10
CA GLY A 285 15.32 14.69 -3.19
C GLY A 285 14.77 14.25 -4.53
N VAL A 286 14.16 15.18 -5.28
CA VAL A 286 13.58 14.93 -6.60
C VAL A 286 14.48 15.59 -7.64
N ASP A 287 14.95 14.83 -8.62
CA ASP A 287 15.65 15.38 -9.78
C ASP A 287 14.66 15.58 -10.93
N THR A 288 14.22 16.83 -11.15
CA THR A 288 13.27 17.15 -12.23
C THR A 288 13.85 17.00 -13.63
N THR A 289 15.16 16.68 -13.76
CA THR A 289 15.80 16.39 -15.04
C THR A 289 15.83 14.90 -15.37
N THR A 290 15.61 14.04 -14.37
CA THR A 290 15.37 12.61 -14.58
C THR A 290 13.97 12.43 -15.15
N ALA A 291 13.84 11.62 -16.21
CA ALA A 291 12.52 11.23 -16.68
C ALA A 291 11.89 10.30 -15.64
N ALA A 292 10.71 10.66 -15.13
CA ALA A 292 9.99 9.85 -14.16
C ALA A 292 9.82 8.42 -14.70
N GLY A 293 10.23 7.44 -13.90
CA GLY A 293 10.07 6.03 -14.22
C GLY A 293 8.62 5.65 -14.05
N GLY A 294 7.77 5.95 -15.05
CA GLY A 294 6.32 5.79 -14.95
C GLY A 294 5.91 4.51 -14.21
N GLY A 295 5.25 4.66 -13.06
CA GLY A 295 4.80 3.58 -12.17
C GLY A 295 3.76 2.63 -12.77
N GLY A 296 3.55 2.67 -14.09
CA GLY A 296 2.70 1.75 -14.82
C GLY A 296 3.38 0.39 -14.98
N GLN A 297 2.69 -0.66 -14.53
CA GLN A 297 3.06 -2.04 -14.81
C GLN A 297 3.13 -2.23 -16.34
N ALA A 298 4.33 -2.21 -16.92
CA ALA A 298 4.52 -2.61 -18.30
C ALA A 298 4.17 -4.10 -18.42
N ALA A 299 2.98 -4.41 -18.90
CA ALA A 299 2.62 -5.74 -19.37
C ALA A 299 3.66 -6.15 -20.41
N ALA A 300 4.43 -7.20 -20.12
CA ALA A 300 5.40 -7.77 -21.03
C ALA A 300 4.67 -8.35 -22.25
N ALA A 301 4.44 -7.51 -23.26
CA ALA A 301 4.12 -7.97 -24.60
C ALA A 301 5.40 -8.58 -25.19
N GLY A 302 5.49 -9.92 -25.11
CA GLY A 302 6.54 -10.69 -25.77
C GLY A 302 6.46 -10.52 -27.29
N GLY A 303 7.23 -9.56 -27.82
CA GLY A 303 7.50 -9.42 -29.24
C GLY A 303 8.96 -9.75 -29.51
N SER A 304 9.24 -10.99 -29.93
CA SER A 304 10.56 -11.38 -30.41
C SER A 304 10.86 -10.62 -31.71
N GLU A 305 11.83 -9.73 -31.66
CA GLU A 305 12.42 -9.12 -32.86
C GLU A 305 13.19 -10.20 -33.65
N GLY A 306 12.69 -10.51 -34.85
CA GLY A 306 13.40 -11.27 -35.86
C GLY A 306 13.58 -10.39 -37.09
N SER A 307 14.82 -9.98 -37.35
CA SER A 307 15.20 -9.25 -38.56
C SER A 307 15.07 -10.13 -39.81
N ALA A 308 14.35 -9.66 -40.83
CA ALA A 308 14.66 -9.91 -42.25
C ALA A 308 13.83 -8.99 -43.16
N GLU A 309 14.54 -8.32 -44.08
CA GLU A 309 13.99 -7.48 -45.15
C GLU A 309 13.26 -8.30 -46.23
N GLY A 310 12.23 -7.69 -46.82
CA GLY A 310 11.95 -7.78 -48.26
C GLY A 310 10.77 -8.66 -48.72
N GLY A 311 9.81 -8.03 -49.42
CA GLY A 311 9.04 -8.71 -50.48
C GLY A 311 7.51 -8.59 -50.39
N ALA A 312 6.95 -7.79 -51.30
CA ALA A 312 5.52 -7.67 -51.56
C ALA A 312 4.88 -8.95 -52.16
N GLY A 313 3.58 -9.14 -51.93
CA GLY A 313 2.75 -10.05 -52.73
C GLY A 313 1.58 -10.64 -51.96
N GLY A 314 0.35 -10.30 -52.37
CA GLY A 314 -0.89 -10.71 -51.72
C GLY A 314 -1.33 -12.15 -51.99
N GLY A 315 -2.44 -12.53 -51.34
CA GLY A 315 -3.19 -13.75 -51.64
C GLY A 315 -3.79 -14.46 -50.42
N GLN A 316 -5.06 -14.20 -50.15
CA GLN A 316 -6.00 -15.16 -49.53
C GLN A 316 -6.41 -16.16 -50.65
N PRO A 317 -6.64 -17.49 -50.43
CA PRO A 317 -7.77 -18.01 -49.64
C PRO A 317 -7.73 -19.47 -49.06
N GLY A 318 -8.75 -19.78 -48.24
CA GLY A 318 -9.25 -21.14 -47.91
C GLY A 318 -8.51 -21.83 -46.75
N GLY A 319 -9.13 -22.52 -45.79
CA GLY A 319 -10.38 -23.28 -45.79
C GLY A 319 -10.05 -24.75 -45.44
N TYR A 320 -10.84 -25.37 -44.54
CA TYR A 320 -10.79 -26.78 -44.10
C TYR A 320 -9.63 -27.15 -43.14
N GLY A 321 -9.79 -27.91 -42.07
CA GLY A 321 -10.93 -28.65 -41.52
C GLY A 321 -10.50 -29.33 -40.20
N ALA A 322 -11.48 -29.68 -39.38
CA ALA A 322 -11.29 -30.56 -38.23
C ALA A 322 -11.05 -32.01 -38.67
N PRO A 323 -10.42 -32.82 -37.80
CA PRO A 323 -10.90 -34.17 -37.57
C PRO A 323 -11.05 -34.46 -36.07
N GLY A 324 -12.13 -35.17 -35.74
CA GLY A 324 -12.44 -35.60 -34.38
C GLY A 324 -11.90 -36.99 -34.01
N GLY A 325 -12.15 -37.33 -32.74
CA GLY A 325 -12.64 -38.63 -32.30
C GLY A 325 -11.66 -39.78 -32.04
N ALA A 326 -11.44 -40.09 -30.75
CA ALA A 326 -11.38 -41.45 -30.19
C ALA A 326 -11.49 -41.31 -28.65
N SER A 327 -12.58 -41.73 -27.99
CA SER A 327 -12.93 -43.09 -27.55
C SER A 327 -11.87 -43.75 -26.65
N GLY A 328 -12.17 -43.92 -25.35
CA GLY A 328 -11.33 -44.75 -24.47
C GLY A 328 -11.65 -44.72 -22.97
N ASN A 329 -12.74 -45.39 -22.59
CA ASN A 329 -12.88 -46.30 -21.44
C ASN A 329 -12.51 -45.87 -20.00
N GLY A 330 -13.53 -45.85 -19.13
CA GLY A 330 -13.61 -46.68 -17.92
C GLY A 330 -12.75 -46.32 -16.68
N GLY A 331 -13.41 -45.93 -15.59
CA GLY A 331 -12.78 -45.88 -14.26
C GLY A 331 -13.77 -45.43 -13.19
N GLY A 332 -14.10 -46.33 -12.26
CA GLY A 332 -15.20 -46.18 -11.31
C GLY A 332 -15.04 -45.08 -10.25
N ALA A 333 -16.19 -44.62 -9.78
CA ALA A 333 -16.35 -43.87 -8.55
C ALA A 333 -16.10 -44.75 -7.31
N PRO A 334 -15.69 -44.13 -6.20
CA PRO A 334 -16.24 -44.50 -4.90
C PRO A 334 -16.90 -43.29 -4.23
N GLY A 335 -18.17 -43.47 -3.86
CA GLY A 335 -18.94 -42.52 -3.07
C GLY A 335 -18.39 -42.38 -1.65
N GLY A 336 -18.24 -41.12 -1.22
CA GLY A 336 -18.04 -40.74 0.18
C GLY A 336 -19.28 -40.00 0.67
N GLN A 337 -20.10 -40.69 1.46
CA GLN A 337 -21.25 -40.11 2.16
C GLN A 337 -20.74 -39.36 3.40
N PRO A 338 -21.18 -38.11 3.68
CA PRO A 338 -20.81 -37.40 4.90
C PRO A 338 -21.61 -37.92 6.10
N PRO A 339 -21.02 -38.08 7.30
CA PRO A 339 -21.79 -38.33 8.52
C PRO A 339 -22.48 -37.03 8.98
N SER A 340 -23.81 -37.06 8.93
CA SER A 340 -24.71 -36.21 9.71
C SER A 340 -24.69 -36.63 11.18
N GLY A 341 -24.62 -35.67 12.11
CA GLY A 341 -24.61 -35.98 13.53
C GLY A 341 -24.56 -34.79 14.48
N ALA A 342 -25.63 -33.99 14.53
CA ALA A 342 -26.08 -33.30 15.74
C ALA A 342 -27.62 -33.40 15.75
N PRO A 343 -28.26 -33.67 16.91
CA PRO A 343 -28.75 -32.54 17.69
C PRO A 343 -28.90 -32.78 19.22
N GLY A 344 -28.96 -31.67 19.95
CA GLY A 344 -29.93 -31.52 21.05
C GLY A 344 -29.37 -31.45 22.47
N GLY A 345 -29.57 -30.29 23.11
CA GLY A 345 -29.34 -30.09 24.53
C GLY A 345 -29.65 -28.68 25.03
N GLN A 346 -30.89 -28.21 24.85
CA GLN A 346 -31.44 -27.06 25.58
C GLN A 346 -31.81 -27.48 27.01
N ALA A 347 -31.44 -26.66 27.99
CA ALA A 347 -32.17 -26.50 29.24
C ALA A 347 -32.11 -25.03 29.65
N GLY A 348 -33.29 -24.44 29.88
CA GLY A 348 -33.46 -23.04 30.25
C GLY A 348 -33.84 -22.82 31.71
N TYR A 349 -33.98 -21.52 32.00
CA TYR A 349 -34.73 -20.87 33.08
C TYR A 349 -34.14 -20.82 34.49
N GLY A 350 -33.94 -19.57 34.97
CA GLY A 350 -33.78 -19.24 36.37
C GLY A 350 -33.36 -17.79 36.62
N ALA A 351 -34.28 -16.83 36.45
CA ALA A 351 -34.17 -15.51 37.09
C ALA A 351 -34.70 -15.59 38.53
N PRO A 352 -34.23 -14.73 39.44
CA PRO A 352 -35.20 -13.84 40.09
C PRO A 352 -34.69 -12.40 40.25
N GLY A 353 -35.63 -11.46 40.16
CA GLY A 353 -35.40 -10.04 40.35
C GLY A 353 -35.21 -9.62 41.82
N GLY A 354 -34.65 -8.43 41.99
CA GLY A 354 -34.55 -7.72 43.25
C GLY A 354 -34.58 -6.21 43.00
N GLN A 355 -35.65 -5.56 43.44
CA GLN A 355 -35.95 -4.14 43.40
C GLN A 355 -35.06 -3.33 44.38
N PRO A 356 -34.77 -2.03 44.12
CA PRO A 356 -34.00 -1.20 45.05
C PRO A 356 -34.88 -0.61 46.17
N PRO A 357 -34.32 -0.30 47.35
CA PRO A 357 -35.04 0.47 48.36
C PRO A 357 -34.84 1.98 48.19
N SER A 358 -35.97 2.67 48.11
CA SER A 358 -36.14 4.10 48.36
C SER A 358 -36.07 4.42 49.86
N GLY A 359 -35.44 5.53 50.24
CA GLY A 359 -35.55 6.10 51.60
C GLY A 359 -34.74 7.38 51.80
N ALA A 360 -35.33 8.53 51.50
CA ALA A 360 -35.00 9.86 52.07
C ALA A 360 -35.58 9.94 53.52
N PRO A 361 -35.32 10.96 54.40
CA PRO A 361 -35.07 12.38 54.09
C PRO A 361 -34.13 13.20 55.01
N GLY A 362 -33.77 14.40 54.53
CA GLY A 362 -33.73 15.62 55.35
C GLY A 362 -32.37 16.16 55.85
N GLY A 363 -32.15 17.47 55.70
CA GLY A 363 -31.40 18.25 56.69
C GLY A 363 -30.29 19.18 56.20
N GLN A 364 -30.65 20.45 55.99
CA GLN A 364 -29.92 21.68 56.35
C GLN A 364 -28.54 22.04 55.74
N ALA A 365 -28.54 23.21 55.08
CA ALA A 365 -27.40 24.12 54.98
C ALA A 365 -27.05 24.72 56.37
N PRO A 366 -25.83 25.27 56.51
CA PRO A 366 -25.79 26.71 56.76
C PRO A 366 -24.70 27.47 55.98
N SER A 367 -24.97 28.76 55.94
CA SER A 367 -24.25 29.92 55.43
C SER A 367 -22.81 30.08 55.92
N ALA A 368 -21.96 30.62 55.04
CA ALA A 368 -21.18 31.84 55.26
C ALA A 368 -20.78 32.42 53.89
#